data_AF-A0A6A7G0R9-F1
#
_entry.id   AF-A0A6A7G0R9-F1
#
_cell.length_a   1.000
_cell.length_b   1.000
_cell.length_c   1.000
_cell.angle_alpha   90.00
_cell.angle_beta   90.00
_cell.angle_gamma   90.00
#
_symmetry.space_group_name_H-M   'P 1'
#
loop_
_entity.id
_entity.type
_entity.pdbx_description
1 polymer ?
#
loop_
_entity_poly.entity_id
_entity_poly.type
_entity_poly.pdbx_seq_one_letter_code
_entity_poly.pdbx_strand_id
1 'polypeptide(L)'
;IALLHALPRKCGRSNCHTIGFCLIDTFSNVSGMGCYQSVSYGTAFEEDPLIDDICSTASDDGIKVVLLGSGETGKSTIFKRIALECGNGFDTADKAQYVRPIHENVIESMKILVANQMLQSDRMGFKLKEENKRFAKMIEAIDYDETLSTKLAKAIKSLWNDPSIQRIWAKRSHYQIPDTADYFFSRIDALVKKDYIPSGDDILRCRDRTTGIHKESLEIDKIDYVCIDVGGQTSERSIWVEVFRDIKAVIYLVSLSEYDQLMFEDEKTNRLEDSLLTWDIVVNRKRFEQDAVIPFVLIFNKTDLFREKLELGQSRFSFEGYDGPQQYEAIRKYLIQKFTAKNSQSLPMKTFFMCALSDDIHCVFDAFREYFDCGWD
;
A
#
# COMPACT_ATOMS: atom_id res chain seq x y z
N ILE A 1 12.39 46.94 3.25
CA ILE A 1 11.58 47.38 4.43
C ILE A 1 11.00 46.10 5.05
N ALA A 2 11.82 45.19 5.57
CA ALA A 2 12.49 45.20 6.88
C ALA A 2 11.51 45.31 8.05
N LEU A 3 11.23 44.18 8.72
CA LEU A 3 11.38 44.06 10.17
C LEU A 3 11.46 42.59 10.60
N LEU A 4 12.72 42.16 10.81
CA LEU A 4 13.12 41.04 11.66
C LEU A 4 12.85 41.40 13.13
N HIS A 5 12.44 40.42 13.93
CA HIS A 5 12.83 40.37 15.33
C HIS A 5 13.29 38.96 15.68
N ALA A 6 14.56 38.89 16.06
CA ALA A 6 15.30 37.74 16.52
C ALA A 6 14.94 37.37 17.96
N LEU A 7 15.19 36.12 18.36
CA LEU A 7 15.69 35.70 19.68
C LEU A 7 16.28 34.25 19.55
N PRO A 8 17.14 33.78 20.48
CA PRO A 8 18.48 33.29 20.12
C PRO A 8 18.70 31.78 20.27
N ARG A 9 19.69 31.28 19.51
CA ARG A 9 20.31 29.96 19.67
C ARG A 9 21.13 29.88 20.97
N LYS A 10 20.93 28.81 21.75
CA LYS A 10 21.98 28.23 22.61
C LYS A 10 22.29 26.83 22.08
N CYS A 11 23.51 26.68 21.57
CA CYS A 11 24.11 25.43 21.14
C CYS A 11 24.94 24.87 22.30
N GLY A 12 24.66 23.62 22.69
CA GLY A 12 25.55 22.79 23.50
C GLY A 12 26.14 21.72 22.59
N ARG A 13 27.47 21.64 22.56
CA ARG A 13 28.30 20.60 21.92
C ARG A 13 27.86 19.21 22.46
N SER A 14 27.95 18.09 21.74
CA SER A 14 29.20 17.53 21.17
C SER A 14 28.94 16.26 20.31
N ASN A 15 29.88 16.01 19.39
CA ASN A 15 30.20 14.78 18.65
C ASN A 15 29.50 14.54 17.31
N CYS A 16 30.06 15.14 16.26
CA CYS A 16 29.94 14.70 14.88
C CYS A 16 31.35 14.36 14.37
N HIS A 17 31.54 13.13 13.88
CA HIS A 17 32.77 12.71 13.22
C HIS A 17 32.75 13.13 11.74
N THR A 18 33.86 13.75 11.35
CA THR A 18 34.18 14.32 10.04
C THR A 18 34.57 13.25 9.03
N ILE A 19 33.95 13.24 7.84
CA ILE A 19 34.52 12.90 6.52
C ILE A 19 33.59 13.60 5.50
N GLY A 20 33.96 14.39 4.48
CA GLY A 20 35.20 14.81 3.86
C GLY A 20 34.76 15.34 2.47
N PHE A 21 34.72 16.67 2.29
CA PHE A 21 34.35 17.31 1.02
C PHE A 21 35.48 17.17 0.01
N CYS A 22 35.16 16.83 -1.24
CA CYS A 22 36.02 17.11 -2.39
C CYS A 22 35.23 17.93 -3.43
N LEU A 23 35.72 19.15 -3.65
CA LEU A 23 35.33 20.10 -4.69
C LEU A 23 36.11 19.80 -5.96
N ILE A 24 35.47 19.79 -7.14
CA ILE A 24 36.06 20.31 -8.39
C ILE A 24 34.98 21.03 -9.23
N ASP A 25 35.09 22.35 -9.20
CA ASP A 25 34.98 23.38 -10.23
C ASP A 25 34.04 23.29 -11.45
N THR A 26 33.28 24.39 -11.52
CA THR A 26 32.56 25.09 -12.58
C THR A 26 33.22 25.21 -13.96
N PHE A 27 32.43 25.17 -15.04
CA PHE A 27 32.41 26.23 -16.08
C PHE A 27 31.02 26.36 -16.73
N SER A 28 30.78 27.56 -17.26
CA SER A 28 29.52 28.29 -17.34
C SER A 28 28.88 28.41 -18.74
N ASN A 29 27.56 28.56 -18.74
CA ASN A 29 26.70 29.36 -19.64
C ASN A 29 26.67 29.09 -21.16
N VAL A 30 25.55 28.53 -21.65
CA VAL A 30 24.71 29.17 -22.70
C VAL A 30 23.23 28.96 -22.37
N SER A 31 22.48 30.04 -22.52
CA SER A 31 21.07 30.29 -22.24
C SER A 31 20.07 29.63 -23.19
N GLY A 32 18.91 29.21 -22.64
CA GLY A 32 17.60 29.38 -23.31
C GLY A 32 16.72 28.12 -23.43
N MET A 33 15.55 28.19 -22.79
CA MET A 33 14.30 27.44 -23.02
C MET A 33 14.07 26.11 -22.25
N GLY A 34 13.17 26.18 -21.26
CA GLY A 34 12.22 25.10 -20.92
C GLY A 34 12.67 24.04 -19.90
N CYS A 35 12.79 24.38 -18.62
CA CYS A 35 12.96 23.37 -17.55
C CYS A 35 11.63 22.63 -17.28
N TYR A 36 11.44 21.47 -17.91
CA TYR A 36 10.91 20.31 -17.21
C TYR A 36 12.02 19.86 -16.24
N GLN A 37 11.78 19.92 -14.93
CA GLN A 37 12.68 19.27 -13.98
C GLN A 37 12.46 17.77 -14.06
N SER A 38 13.28 17.10 -14.88
CA SER A 38 13.54 15.68 -14.78
C SER A 38 14.21 15.40 -13.43
N VAL A 39 13.55 14.62 -12.57
CA VAL A 39 14.23 14.02 -11.43
C VAL A 39 15.16 12.95 -12.00
N SER A 40 16.46 13.24 -12.01
CA SER A 40 17.49 12.28 -12.43
C SER A 40 17.57 11.16 -11.40
N TYR A 41 17.14 9.96 -11.75
CA TYR A 41 17.48 8.75 -11.01
C TYR A 41 18.97 8.49 -11.18
N GLY A 42 19.76 8.78 -10.15
CA GLY A 42 21.20 8.53 -10.12
C GLY A 42 21.49 7.03 -10.13
N THR A 43 22.19 6.57 -11.15
CA THR A 43 22.80 5.24 -11.24
C THR A 43 24.18 5.26 -10.60
N ALA A 44 24.30 4.91 -9.31
CA ALA A 44 25.55 4.45 -8.69
C ALA A 44 25.27 4.03 -7.24
N PHE A 45 25.26 2.73 -6.95
CA PHE A 45 25.31 2.22 -5.57
C PHE A 45 26.16 0.96 -5.55
N GLU A 46 27.31 1.04 -4.88
CA GLU A 46 28.24 -0.06 -4.61
C GLU A 46 27.63 -1.04 -3.59
N GLU A 47 27.94 -2.32 -3.74
CA GLU A 47 27.42 -3.44 -2.95
C GLU A 47 27.98 -3.43 -1.51
N ASP A 48 27.12 -3.46 -0.49
CA ASP A 48 27.51 -3.49 0.93
C ASP A 48 27.60 -4.96 1.45
N PRO A 49 28.73 -5.42 2.02
CA PRO A 49 28.93 -6.82 2.43
C PRO A 49 28.12 -7.30 3.65
N LEU A 50 27.42 -6.41 4.36
CA LEU A 50 26.60 -6.78 5.54
C LEU A 50 25.28 -7.49 5.19
N ILE A 51 24.99 -7.67 3.89
CA ILE A 51 23.69 -8.12 3.35
C ILE A 51 23.51 -9.66 3.37
N ASP A 52 24.60 -10.43 3.44
CA ASP A 52 24.52 -11.89 3.29
C ASP A 52 23.93 -12.64 4.51
N ASP A 53 23.83 -12.00 5.67
CA ASP A 53 23.45 -12.67 6.92
C ASP A 53 21.92 -12.71 7.18
N ILE A 54 21.13 -11.85 6.52
CA ILE A 54 19.66 -11.84 6.66
C ILE A 54 18.99 -12.90 5.76
N CYS A 55 19.66 -13.34 4.70
CA CYS A 55 19.11 -14.31 3.74
C CYS A 55 19.49 -15.77 4.02
N SER A 56 20.24 -16.09 5.08
CA SER A 56 20.93 -17.39 5.22
C SER A 56 20.30 -18.43 6.17
N THR A 57 19.09 -18.19 6.71
CA THR A 57 18.52 -19.09 7.75
C THR A 57 17.14 -19.67 7.42
N ALA A 58 17.08 -20.52 6.39
CA ALA A 58 16.19 -21.68 6.24
C ALA A 58 16.67 -22.45 4.99
N SER A 59 16.43 -23.76 4.89
CA SER A 59 16.66 -24.48 3.63
C SER A 59 15.76 -23.88 2.55
N ASP A 60 16.36 -23.08 1.68
CA ASP A 60 15.70 -22.16 0.73
C ASP A 60 15.28 -22.87 -0.58
N ASP A 61 14.88 -24.15 -0.46
CA ASP A 61 14.72 -25.09 -1.60
C ASP A 61 13.38 -24.93 -2.36
N GLY A 62 12.60 -23.88 -2.08
CA GLY A 62 11.31 -23.62 -2.72
C GLY A 62 11.34 -22.57 -3.85
N ILE A 63 10.26 -22.53 -4.63
CA ILE A 63 10.04 -21.50 -5.66
C ILE A 63 9.79 -20.15 -4.97
N LYS A 64 10.78 -19.26 -5.04
CA LYS A 64 10.70 -17.90 -4.46
C LYS A 64 9.80 -17.00 -5.31
N VAL A 65 8.70 -16.53 -4.73
CA VAL A 65 7.72 -15.61 -5.34
C VAL A 65 7.73 -14.29 -4.58
N VAL A 66 7.99 -13.18 -5.25
CA VAL A 66 7.97 -11.85 -4.61
C VAL A 66 6.70 -11.07 -4.94
N LEU A 67 6.11 -10.45 -3.93
CA LEU A 67 4.97 -9.56 -4.07
C LEU A 67 5.47 -8.11 -4.14
N LEU A 68 5.17 -7.44 -5.25
CA LEU A 68 5.58 -6.07 -5.54
C LEU A 68 4.37 -5.17 -5.83
N GLY A 69 4.60 -3.86 -5.79
CA GLY A 69 3.59 -2.83 -6.05
C GLY A 69 3.65 -1.69 -5.05
N SER A 70 3.03 -0.56 -5.40
CA SER A 70 2.98 0.65 -4.57
C SER A 70 2.37 0.39 -3.17
N GLY A 71 2.50 1.37 -2.27
CA GLY A 71 1.86 1.31 -0.95
C GLY A 71 0.34 1.06 -1.07
N GLU A 72 -0.24 0.35 -0.10
CA GLU A 72 -1.71 0.15 0.01
C GLU A 72 -2.39 -0.62 -1.14
N THR A 73 -1.64 -1.18 -2.11
CA THR A 73 -2.22 -1.99 -3.20
C THR A 73 -2.75 -3.37 -2.80
N GLY A 74 -2.55 -3.78 -1.54
CA GLY A 74 -3.04 -5.03 -0.98
C GLY A 74 -2.04 -6.20 -0.96
N LYS A 75 -0.73 -5.93 -1.08
CA LYS A 75 0.32 -6.96 -1.03
C LYS A 75 0.21 -7.81 0.24
N SER A 76 0.22 -7.16 1.40
CA SER A 76 0.13 -7.85 2.69
C SER A 76 -1.23 -8.52 2.90
N THR A 77 -2.30 -8.05 2.24
CA THR A 77 -3.59 -8.74 2.24
C THR A 77 -3.50 -10.05 1.46
N ILE A 78 -2.92 -10.04 0.26
CA ILE A 78 -2.65 -11.28 -0.50
C ILE A 78 -1.70 -12.19 0.28
N PHE A 79 -0.64 -11.66 0.87
CA PHE A 79 0.30 -12.44 1.69
C PHE A 79 -0.40 -13.13 2.87
N LYS A 80 -1.21 -12.40 3.63
CA LYS A 80 -2.03 -12.98 4.71
C LYS A 80 -3.06 -13.99 4.18
N ARG A 81 -3.60 -13.78 2.98
CA ARG A 81 -4.53 -14.72 2.33
C ARG A 81 -3.84 -16.03 1.98
N ILE A 82 -2.63 -15.95 1.43
CA ILE A 82 -1.78 -17.11 1.15
C ILE A 82 -1.52 -17.88 2.46
N ALA A 83 -1.12 -17.19 3.54
CA ALA A 83 -0.90 -17.83 4.83
C ALA A 83 -2.17 -18.50 5.40
N LEU A 84 -3.34 -17.89 5.20
CA LEU A 84 -4.64 -18.40 5.65
C LEU A 84 -5.15 -19.60 4.86
N GLU A 85 -5.04 -19.57 3.54
CA GLU A 85 -5.65 -20.56 2.64
C GLU A 85 -4.69 -21.69 2.26
N CYS A 86 -3.41 -21.37 2.12
CA CYS A 86 -2.38 -22.29 1.64
C CYS A 86 -1.33 -22.64 2.70
N GLY A 87 -1.25 -21.86 3.78
CA GLY A 87 -0.31 -22.09 4.89
C GLY A 87 -0.93 -22.80 6.09
N ASN A 88 -0.29 -22.67 7.24
CA ASN A 88 -0.78 -23.22 8.51
C ASN A 88 -1.91 -22.38 9.15
N GLY A 89 -2.32 -21.29 8.50
CA GLY A 89 -3.25 -20.32 9.04
C GLY A 89 -2.67 -19.53 10.22
N PHE A 90 -3.55 -18.87 10.97
CA PHE A 90 -3.18 -18.15 12.19
C PHE A 90 -3.72 -18.89 13.41
N ASP A 91 -2.82 -19.24 14.33
CA ASP A 91 -3.20 -19.86 15.59
C ASP A 91 -3.81 -18.82 16.57
N THR A 92 -4.11 -19.23 17.79
CA THR A 92 -4.72 -18.32 18.77
C THR A 92 -3.73 -17.24 19.26
N ALA A 93 -2.45 -17.57 19.37
CA ALA A 93 -1.40 -16.64 19.75
C ALA A 93 -1.14 -15.61 18.64
N ASP A 94 -1.08 -16.04 17.38
CA ASP A 94 -0.96 -15.18 16.20
C ASP A 94 -2.14 -14.21 16.14
N LYS A 95 -3.37 -14.72 16.25
CA LYS A 95 -4.59 -13.90 16.27
C LYS A 95 -4.57 -12.85 17.38
N ALA A 96 -4.08 -13.20 18.56
CA ALA A 96 -4.00 -12.26 19.69
C ALA A 96 -3.08 -11.06 19.40
N GLN A 97 -2.03 -11.23 18.60
CA GLN A 97 -1.12 -10.14 18.21
C GLN A 97 -1.81 -9.06 17.37
N TYR A 98 -2.88 -9.40 16.64
CA TYR A 98 -3.62 -8.46 15.80
C TYR A 98 -4.63 -7.59 16.56
N VAL A 99 -4.92 -7.87 17.84
CA VAL A 99 -5.90 -7.10 18.61
C VAL A 99 -5.49 -5.62 18.69
N ARG A 100 -4.21 -5.36 19.02
CA ARG A 100 -3.69 -4.00 19.17
C ARG A 100 -3.66 -3.24 17.82
N PRO A 101 -3.09 -3.78 16.74
CA PRO A 101 -3.15 -3.14 15.41
C PRO A 101 -4.59 -2.83 14.95
N ILE A 102 -5.55 -3.72 15.20
CA ILE A 102 -6.96 -3.47 14.86
C ILE A 102 -7.51 -2.28 15.65
N HIS A 103 -7.22 -2.19 16.95
CA HIS A 103 -7.64 -1.06 17.78
C HIS A 103 -7.04 0.25 17.28
N GLU A 104 -5.75 0.26 16.96
CA GLU A 104 -5.04 1.41 16.40
C GLU A 104 -5.68 1.86 15.08
N ASN A 105 -5.92 0.93 14.15
CA ASN A 105 -6.59 1.20 12.87
C ASN A 105 -7.96 1.88 13.05
N VAL A 106 -8.77 1.39 13.99
CA VAL A 106 -10.11 1.97 14.27
C VAL A 106 -9.98 3.40 14.77
N ILE A 107 -9.08 3.63 15.73
CA ILE A 107 -8.89 4.95 16.36
C ILE A 107 -8.34 5.94 15.34
N GLU A 108 -7.30 5.57 14.60
CA GLU A 108 -6.68 6.42 13.58
C GLU A 108 -7.67 6.76 12.47
N SER A 109 -8.44 5.78 11.98
CA SER A 109 -9.45 6.02 10.95
C SER A 109 -10.50 7.04 11.42
N MET A 110 -10.96 6.94 12.67
CA MET A 110 -11.94 7.90 13.19
C MET A 110 -11.30 9.28 13.43
N LYS A 111 -10.03 9.36 13.87
CA LYS A 111 -9.29 10.62 13.97
C LYS A 111 -9.24 11.35 12.63
N ILE A 112 -8.95 10.64 11.53
CA ILE A 112 -8.93 11.21 10.18
C ILE A 112 -10.30 11.78 9.80
N LEU A 113 -11.39 11.04 10.07
CA LEU A 113 -12.75 11.50 9.77
C LEU A 113 -13.13 12.74 10.58
N VAL A 114 -12.85 12.74 11.89
CA VAL A 114 -13.14 13.88 12.77
C VAL A 114 -12.34 15.11 12.36
N ALA A 115 -11.03 14.98 12.12
CA ALA A 115 -10.19 16.10 11.71
C ALA A 115 -10.70 16.73 10.41
N ASN A 116 -11.03 15.91 9.40
CA ASN A 116 -11.55 16.41 8.13
C ASN A 116 -12.97 16.98 8.25
N GLN A 117 -13.81 16.43 9.12
CA GLN A 117 -15.11 17.01 9.45
C GLN A 117 -14.95 18.43 9.99
N MET A 118 -14.01 18.64 10.91
CA MET A 118 -13.81 19.95 11.55
C MET A 118 -13.27 20.98 10.55
N LEU A 119 -12.28 20.60 9.75
CA LEU A 119 -11.72 21.45 8.69
C LEU A 119 -12.75 21.86 7.64
N GLN A 120 -13.74 21.00 7.35
CA GLN A 120 -14.74 21.25 6.32
C GLN A 120 -16.10 21.70 6.86
N SER A 121 -16.28 21.80 8.18
CA SER A 121 -17.57 22.08 8.82
C SER A 121 -18.23 23.36 8.30
N ASP A 122 -17.46 24.44 8.14
CA ASP A 122 -17.93 25.71 7.61
C ASP A 122 -18.16 25.68 6.09
N ARG A 123 -17.30 24.98 5.34
CA ARG A 123 -17.40 24.88 3.87
C ARG A 123 -18.58 24.03 3.41
N MET A 124 -18.87 22.94 4.13
CA MET A 124 -19.97 22.04 3.80
C MET A 124 -21.31 22.48 4.37
N GLY A 125 -21.34 23.45 5.29
CA GLY A 125 -22.58 23.90 5.95
C GLY A 125 -23.23 22.84 6.83
N PHE A 126 -22.50 21.78 7.22
CA PHE A 126 -23.00 20.66 8.01
C PHE A 126 -22.12 20.43 9.23
N LYS A 127 -22.71 20.60 10.41
CA LYS A 127 -22.02 20.48 11.70
C LYS A 127 -22.35 19.14 12.36
N LEU A 128 -21.43 18.65 13.18
CA LEU A 128 -21.70 17.54 14.10
C LEU A 128 -22.88 17.87 15.01
N LYS A 129 -23.66 16.84 15.36
CA LYS A 129 -24.64 16.95 16.45
C LYS A 129 -23.95 17.41 17.74
N GLU A 130 -24.64 18.21 18.56
CA GLU A 130 -24.07 18.74 19.81
C GLU A 130 -23.51 17.65 20.73
N GLU A 131 -24.20 16.51 20.83
CA GLU A 131 -23.76 15.35 21.61
C GLU A 131 -22.48 14.69 21.09
N ASN A 132 -22.19 14.84 19.80
CA ASN A 132 -21.03 14.28 19.12
C ASN A 132 -19.82 15.24 19.14
N LYS A 133 -20.02 16.54 19.40
CA LYS A 133 -18.89 17.49 19.54
C LYS A 133 -17.96 17.11 20.69
N ARG A 134 -18.51 16.63 21.82
CA ARG A 134 -17.68 16.12 22.93
C ARG A 134 -16.93 14.84 22.57
N PHE A 135 -17.52 13.99 21.73
CA PHE A 135 -16.89 12.76 21.28
C PHE A 135 -15.78 13.05 20.28
N ALA A 136 -15.98 13.98 19.35
CA ALA A 136 -14.94 14.47 18.45
C ALA A 136 -13.71 14.96 19.21
N LYS A 137 -13.91 15.87 20.19
CA LYS A 137 -12.82 16.34 21.07
C LYS A 137 -12.12 15.23 21.83
N MET A 138 -12.87 14.21 22.25
CA MET A 138 -12.29 13.05 22.92
C MET A 138 -11.41 12.25 21.96
N ILE A 139 -11.84 12.01 20.72
CA ILE A 139 -11.06 11.30 19.70
C ILE A 139 -9.79 12.07 19.33
N GLU A 140 -9.87 13.40 19.18
CA GLU A 140 -8.71 14.25 18.89
C GLU A 140 -7.66 14.23 20.00
N ALA A 141 -8.10 14.10 21.25
CA ALA A 141 -7.23 14.12 22.43
C ALA A 141 -6.62 12.75 22.78
N ILE A 142 -6.92 11.69 22.01
CA ILE A 142 -6.36 10.35 22.25
C ILE A 142 -4.85 10.37 21.94
N ASP A 143 -4.05 9.90 22.89
CA ASP A 143 -2.61 9.67 22.70
C ASP A 143 -2.34 8.45 21.79
N TYR A 144 -1.13 8.33 21.26
CA TYR A 144 -0.79 7.28 20.30
C TYR A 144 -0.92 5.84 20.86
N ASP A 145 -0.74 5.67 22.18
CA ASP A 145 -0.72 4.34 22.84
C ASP A 145 -2.07 3.90 23.45
N GLU A 146 -3.15 4.67 23.28
CA GLU A 146 -4.44 4.32 23.90
C GLU A 146 -5.13 3.17 23.15
N THR A 147 -5.58 2.14 23.89
CA THR A 147 -6.32 1.00 23.33
C THR A 147 -7.82 1.28 23.26
N LEU A 148 -8.54 0.54 22.41
CA LEU A 148 -9.96 0.74 22.20
C LEU A 148 -10.77 0.31 23.44
N SER A 149 -11.07 1.27 24.32
CA SER A 149 -11.95 1.05 25.47
C SER A 149 -13.43 1.06 25.09
N THR A 150 -14.29 0.50 25.95
CA THR A 150 -15.76 0.55 25.77
C THR A 150 -16.29 1.99 25.67
N LYS A 151 -15.65 2.94 26.36
CA LYS A 151 -15.99 4.37 26.30
C LYS A 151 -15.65 4.94 24.92
N LEU A 152 -14.47 4.62 24.38
CA LEU A 152 -14.05 5.04 23.05
C LEU A 152 -14.95 4.41 21.98
N ALA A 153 -15.22 3.10 22.04
CA ALA A 153 -16.12 2.44 21.10
C ALA A 153 -17.51 3.07 21.05
N LYS A 154 -18.09 3.44 22.21
CA LYS A 154 -19.37 4.17 22.24
C LYS A 154 -19.30 5.51 21.50
N ALA A 155 -18.20 6.25 21.67
CA ALA A 155 -18.00 7.52 20.99
C ALA A 155 -17.80 7.36 19.48
N ILE A 156 -16.94 6.41 19.07
CA ILE A 156 -16.70 6.07 17.66
C ILE A 156 -18.01 5.63 17.00
N LYS A 157 -18.80 4.78 17.66
CA LYS A 157 -20.12 4.36 17.17
C LYS A 157 -21.09 5.53 17.01
N SER A 158 -21.11 6.46 17.97
CA SER A 158 -21.96 7.66 17.91
C SER A 158 -21.54 8.62 16.77
N LEU A 159 -20.23 8.79 16.59
CA LEU A 159 -19.65 9.59 15.50
C LEU A 159 -19.89 8.95 14.14
N TRP A 160 -19.70 7.63 14.01
CA TRP A 160 -19.93 6.91 12.76
C TRP A 160 -21.38 7.04 12.27
N ASN A 161 -22.34 7.06 13.19
CA ASN A 161 -23.76 7.28 12.87
C ASN A 161 -24.13 8.77 12.69
N ASP A 162 -23.18 9.71 12.79
CA ASP A 162 -23.42 11.12 12.54
C ASP A 162 -23.45 11.41 11.03
N PRO A 163 -24.50 12.07 10.50
CA PRO A 163 -24.58 12.44 9.09
C PRO A 163 -23.41 13.30 8.60
N SER A 164 -22.79 14.11 9.47
CA SER A 164 -21.63 14.92 9.12
C SER A 164 -20.40 14.06 8.88
N ILE A 165 -20.18 13.02 9.69
CA ILE A 165 -19.08 12.06 9.51
C ILE A 165 -19.31 11.20 8.27
N GLN A 166 -20.55 10.72 8.05
CA GLN A 166 -20.90 9.95 6.85
C GLN A 166 -20.66 10.73 5.55
N ARG A 167 -20.84 12.06 5.56
CA ARG A 167 -20.52 12.92 4.40
C ARG A 167 -19.02 13.04 4.14
N ILE A 168 -18.20 13.05 5.18
CA ILE A 168 -16.75 12.99 5.05
C ILE A 168 -16.35 11.63 4.48
N TRP A 169 -16.89 10.54 5.02
CA TRP A 169 -16.66 9.19 4.49
C TRP A 169 -17.05 9.05 3.01
N ALA A 170 -18.17 9.66 2.59
CA ALA A 170 -18.58 9.66 1.19
C ALA A 170 -17.55 10.31 0.24
N LYS A 171 -16.65 11.16 0.77
CA LYS A 171 -15.56 11.82 0.04
C LYS A 171 -14.18 11.23 0.37
N ARG A 172 -14.12 10.03 0.95
CA ARG A 172 -12.91 9.38 1.46
C ARG A 172 -11.72 9.35 0.50
N SER A 173 -11.93 9.35 -0.82
CA SER A 173 -10.82 9.44 -1.80
C SER A 173 -9.98 10.70 -1.70
N HIS A 174 -10.49 11.77 -1.08
CA HIS A 174 -9.75 13.00 -0.82
C HIS A 174 -8.90 12.94 0.46
N TYR A 175 -9.00 11.86 1.23
CA TYR A 175 -8.37 11.71 2.53
C TYR A 175 -7.53 10.43 2.58
N GLN A 176 -6.51 10.43 3.41
CA GLN A 176 -5.60 9.29 3.59
C GLN A 176 -6.18 8.31 4.62
N ILE A 177 -7.35 7.75 4.34
CA ILE A 177 -8.06 6.81 5.23
C ILE A 177 -8.06 5.39 4.65
N PRO A 178 -7.85 4.32 5.47
CA PRO A 178 -7.95 2.95 4.98
C PRO A 178 -9.33 2.61 4.41
N ASP A 179 -9.35 1.86 3.31
CA ASP A 179 -10.58 1.41 2.64
C ASP A 179 -11.44 0.49 3.55
N THR A 180 -10.84 -0.14 4.56
CA THR A 180 -11.49 -1.10 5.47
C THR A 180 -12.05 -0.48 6.76
N ALA A 181 -12.01 0.85 6.89
CA ALA A 181 -12.42 1.52 8.13
C ALA A 181 -13.90 1.29 8.48
N ASP A 182 -14.80 1.31 7.49
CA ASP A 182 -16.23 1.08 7.66
C ASP A 182 -16.55 -0.31 8.22
N TYR A 183 -15.84 -1.33 7.76
CA TYR A 183 -15.94 -2.69 8.27
C TYR A 183 -15.70 -2.73 9.78
N PHE A 184 -14.62 -2.10 10.27
CA PHE A 184 -14.33 -2.08 11.70
C PHE A 184 -15.32 -1.22 12.50
N PHE A 185 -15.75 -0.07 11.96
CA PHE A 185 -16.76 0.75 12.61
C PHE A 185 -18.10 0.02 12.77
N SER A 186 -18.49 -0.77 11.78
CA SER A 186 -19.72 -1.58 11.82
C SER A 186 -19.65 -2.69 12.90
N ARG A 187 -18.44 -3.17 13.21
CA ARG A 187 -18.18 -4.25 14.17
C ARG A 187 -17.67 -3.78 15.53
N ILE A 188 -17.68 -2.47 15.79
CA ILE A 188 -17.05 -1.85 16.96
C ILE A 188 -17.45 -2.49 18.31
N ASP A 189 -18.69 -2.94 18.46
CA ASP A 189 -19.17 -3.59 19.70
C ASP A 189 -18.50 -4.96 19.93
N ALA A 190 -18.15 -5.68 18.87
CA ALA A 190 -17.43 -6.95 18.96
C ALA A 190 -15.96 -6.73 19.33
N LEU A 191 -15.33 -5.67 18.81
CA LEU A 191 -13.90 -5.37 19.00
C LEU A 191 -13.54 -5.01 20.45
N VAL A 192 -14.50 -4.55 21.25
CA VAL A 192 -14.29 -4.17 22.66
C VAL A 192 -14.69 -5.23 23.67
N LYS A 193 -15.07 -6.44 23.21
CA LYS A 193 -15.32 -7.56 24.12
C LYS A 193 -14.01 -8.03 24.74
N LYS A 194 -14.04 -8.40 26.02
CA LYS A 194 -12.85 -8.83 26.77
C LYS A 194 -12.22 -10.12 26.21
N ASP A 195 -13.05 -10.96 25.62
CA ASP A 195 -12.73 -12.23 24.99
C ASP A 195 -12.65 -12.13 23.45
N TYR A 196 -12.48 -10.93 22.91
CA TYR A 196 -12.34 -10.73 21.47
C TYR A 196 -11.08 -11.44 20.94
N ILE A 197 -11.29 -12.33 19.98
CA ILE A 197 -10.25 -12.96 19.18
C ILE A 197 -10.48 -12.54 17.72
N PRO A 198 -9.50 -11.91 17.06
CA PRO A 198 -9.62 -11.53 15.65
C PRO A 198 -9.95 -12.73 14.76
N SER A 199 -10.97 -12.55 13.91
CA SER A 199 -11.25 -13.50 12.84
C SER A 199 -10.24 -13.37 11.70
N GLY A 200 -10.17 -14.37 10.81
CA GLY A 200 -9.35 -14.26 9.59
C GLY A 200 -9.71 -13.02 8.77
N ASP A 201 -11.00 -12.68 8.69
CA ASP A 201 -11.48 -11.47 8.04
C ASP A 201 -11.00 -10.18 8.70
N ASP A 202 -10.89 -10.16 10.04
CA ASP A 202 -10.34 -9.02 10.78
C ASP A 202 -8.85 -8.86 10.48
N ILE A 203 -8.10 -9.96 10.41
CA ILE A 203 -6.67 -9.99 10.13
C ILE A 203 -6.36 -9.52 8.69
N LEU A 204 -7.14 -10.01 7.72
CA LEU A 204 -7.02 -9.63 6.31
C LEU A 204 -7.25 -8.12 6.09
N ARG A 205 -8.21 -7.54 6.84
CA ARG A 205 -8.59 -6.13 6.74
C ARG A 205 -7.77 -5.19 7.63
N CYS A 206 -7.06 -5.75 8.61
CA CYS A 206 -6.15 -5.02 9.47
C CYS A 206 -4.97 -4.50 8.64
N ARG A 207 -4.86 -3.17 8.59
CA ARG A 207 -3.72 -2.46 8.04
C ARG A 207 -2.59 -2.51 9.05
N ASP A 208 -1.50 -3.13 8.64
CA ASP A 208 -0.21 -3.02 9.31
C ASP A 208 0.77 -2.47 8.29
N ARG A 209 1.60 -1.49 8.69
CA ARG A 209 2.57 -0.90 7.78
C ARG A 209 3.74 -1.86 7.68
N THR A 210 3.80 -2.62 6.59
CA THR A 210 4.92 -3.51 6.29
C THR A 210 6.21 -2.70 6.14
N THR A 211 7.18 -3.03 6.99
CA THR A 211 8.55 -2.50 6.95
C THR A 211 9.51 -3.66 6.82
N GLY A 212 10.49 -3.56 5.93
CA GLY A 212 11.43 -4.66 5.69
C GLY A 212 10.83 -5.81 4.86
N ILE A 213 11.37 -7.02 5.08
CA ILE A 213 11.09 -8.23 4.29
C ILE A 213 10.41 -9.26 5.18
N HIS A 214 9.23 -9.73 4.75
CA HIS A 214 8.53 -10.85 5.39
C HIS A 214 8.52 -12.05 4.44
N LYS A 215 8.77 -13.24 4.98
CA LYS A 215 8.80 -14.50 4.20
C LYS A 215 7.86 -15.50 4.83
N GLU A 216 7.14 -16.24 3.98
CA GLU A 216 6.31 -17.37 4.38
C GLU A 216 6.63 -18.55 3.46
N SER A 217 6.94 -19.70 4.04
CA SER A 217 7.14 -20.96 3.31
C SER A 217 5.86 -21.77 3.33
N LEU A 218 5.45 -22.28 2.17
CA LEU A 218 4.18 -22.97 2.00
C LEU A 218 4.25 -24.05 0.93
N GLU A 219 3.53 -25.14 1.13
CA GLU A 219 3.40 -26.23 0.16
C GLU A 219 2.02 -26.12 -0.52
N ILE A 220 2.00 -25.76 -1.82
CA ILE A 220 0.76 -25.75 -2.62
C ILE A 220 0.86 -26.86 -3.65
N ASP A 221 -0.08 -27.81 -3.60
CA ASP A 221 -0.13 -28.96 -4.50
C ASP A 221 1.22 -29.69 -4.63
N LYS A 222 1.90 -29.90 -3.49
CA LYS A 222 3.22 -30.55 -3.36
C LYS A 222 4.39 -29.77 -3.97
N ILE A 223 4.20 -28.48 -4.26
CA ILE A 223 5.26 -27.57 -4.67
C ILE A 223 5.54 -26.64 -3.51
N ASP A 224 6.80 -26.62 -3.07
CA ASP A 224 7.27 -25.69 -2.06
C ASP A 224 7.45 -24.30 -2.67
N TYR A 225 6.77 -23.32 -2.09
CA TYR A 225 6.90 -21.91 -2.41
C TYR A 225 7.45 -21.14 -1.21
N VAL A 226 8.24 -20.11 -1.50
CA VAL A 226 8.64 -19.09 -0.54
C VAL A 226 8.08 -17.77 -1.01
N CYS A 227 6.97 -17.33 -0.39
CA CYS A 227 6.38 -16.03 -0.69
C CYS A 227 7.09 -14.94 0.09
N ILE A 228 7.36 -13.82 -0.57
CA ILE A 228 8.10 -12.69 0.00
C ILE A 228 7.25 -11.42 -0.13
N ASP A 229 6.83 -10.83 1.00
CA ASP A 229 6.20 -9.51 1.06
C ASP A 229 7.24 -8.44 1.41
N VAL A 230 7.22 -7.34 0.67
CA VAL A 230 8.10 -6.19 0.87
C VAL A 230 7.28 -4.90 0.94
N GLY A 231 7.78 -3.93 1.70
CA GLY A 231 7.18 -2.60 1.78
C GLY A 231 7.04 -1.96 0.39
N GLY A 232 5.87 -1.39 0.10
CA GLY A 232 5.57 -0.78 -1.21
C GLY A 232 5.71 0.74 -1.31
N GLN A 233 5.90 1.39 -0.16
CA GLN A 233 6.07 2.84 -0.08
C GLN A 233 7.41 3.24 -0.67
N THR A 234 7.53 4.48 -1.13
CA THR A 234 8.72 4.95 -1.84
C THR A 234 10.01 4.75 -1.04
N SER A 235 9.96 4.90 0.29
CA SER A 235 11.11 4.67 1.18
C SER A 235 11.57 3.22 1.27
N GLU A 236 10.69 2.25 1.01
CA GLU A 236 10.96 0.82 1.13
C GLU A 236 11.41 0.20 -0.21
N ARG A 237 11.22 0.90 -1.34
CA ARG A 237 11.50 0.37 -2.69
C ARG A 237 12.99 0.08 -2.93
N SER A 238 13.90 0.67 -2.17
CA SER A 238 15.34 0.36 -2.25
C SER A 238 15.63 -1.10 -1.87
N ILE A 239 14.86 -1.66 -0.93
CA ILE A 239 15.01 -3.04 -0.44
C ILE A 239 14.60 -4.06 -1.52
N TRP A 240 13.79 -3.65 -2.51
CA TRP A 240 13.35 -4.56 -3.58
C TRP A 240 14.53 -5.19 -4.33
N VAL A 241 15.65 -4.48 -4.44
CA VAL A 241 16.86 -5.01 -5.10
C VAL A 241 17.45 -6.19 -4.32
N GLU A 242 17.34 -6.17 -2.99
CA GLU A 242 17.88 -7.22 -2.12
C GLU A 242 17.14 -8.56 -2.33
N VAL A 243 15.83 -8.50 -2.56
CA VAL A 243 15.01 -9.70 -2.76
C VAL A 243 15.10 -10.29 -4.17
N PHE A 244 15.65 -9.56 -5.16
CA PHE A 244 15.69 -10.00 -6.56
C PHE A 244 16.79 -11.01 -6.90
N ARG A 245 17.67 -11.39 -5.96
CA ARG A 245 18.81 -12.27 -6.27
C ARG A 245 18.38 -13.66 -6.76
N ASP A 246 17.36 -14.26 -6.16
CA ASP A 246 17.00 -15.68 -6.38
C ASP A 246 15.51 -15.95 -6.65
N ILE A 247 14.73 -14.93 -7.03
CA ILE A 247 13.30 -15.14 -7.30
C ILE A 247 13.08 -15.97 -8.57
N LYS A 248 11.99 -16.72 -8.57
CA LYS A 248 11.53 -17.54 -9.70
C LYS A 248 10.25 -17.02 -10.33
N ALA A 249 9.55 -16.10 -9.66
CA ALA A 249 8.32 -15.48 -10.15
C ALA A 249 8.04 -14.15 -9.44
N VAL A 250 7.29 -13.27 -10.10
CA VAL A 250 6.85 -11.98 -9.54
C VAL A 250 5.33 -11.89 -9.58
N ILE A 251 4.73 -11.47 -8.46
CA ILE A 251 3.35 -10.98 -8.42
C ILE A 251 3.40 -9.47 -8.25
N TYR A 252 2.91 -8.70 -9.23
CA TYR A 252 2.81 -7.24 -9.14
C TYR A 252 1.36 -6.82 -8.93
N LEU A 253 1.11 -6.05 -7.86
CA LEU A 253 -0.23 -5.60 -7.47
C LEU A 253 -0.47 -4.13 -7.84
N VAL A 254 -1.60 -3.90 -8.50
CA VAL A 254 -2.15 -2.59 -8.84
C VAL A 254 -3.49 -2.42 -8.14
N SER A 255 -3.69 -1.30 -7.47
CA SER A 255 -4.98 -0.98 -6.82
C SER A 255 -5.91 -0.27 -7.79
N LEU A 256 -7.03 -0.90 -8.16
CA LEU A 256 -7.99 -0.27 -9.06
C LEU A 256 -8.76 0.87 -8.38
N SER A 257 -9.00 0.81 -7.07
CA SER A 257 -9.78 1.83 -6.37
C SER A 257 -9.02 3.15 -6.17
N GLU A 258 -7.73 3.20 -6.49
CA GLU A 258 -6.82 4.33 -6.24
C GLU A 258 -6.76 5.34 -7.40
N TYR A 259 -7.55 5.15 -8.46
CA TYR A 259 -7.54 6.04 -9.64
C TYR A 259 -7.91 7.50 -9.33
N ASP A 260 -8.58 7.78 -8.21
CA ASP A 260 -9.00 9.11 -7.77
C ASP A 260 -8.30 9.58 -6.50
N GLN A 261 -7.18 8.95 -6.14
CA GLN A 261 -6.44 9.23 -4.91
C GLN A 261 -5.03 9.74 -5.20
N LEU A 262 -4.52 10.59 -4.31
CA LEU A 262 -3.15 11.11 -4.35
C LEU A 262 -2.24 10.33 -3.40
N MET A 263 -0.96 10.26 -3.76
CA MET A 263 0.09 9.66 -2.94
C MET A 263 0.17 10.36 -1.57
N PHE A 264 0.45 9.58 -0.53
CA PHE A 264 0.60 10.09 0.83
C PHE A 264 1.86 10.97 0.96
N GLU A 265 2.90 10.67 0.18
CA GLU A 265 4.23 11.24 0.33
C GLU A 265 4.39 12.63 -0.30
N ASP A 266 3.63 12.96 -1.35
CA ASP A 266 3.76 14.24 -2.07
C ASP A 266 2.44 15.00 -2.31
N GLU A 267 1.29 14.39 -2.00
CA GLU A 267 -0.06 14.93 -2.20
C GLU A 267 -0.32 15.55 -3.60
N LYS A 268 0.39 15.07 -4.62
CA LYS A 268 0.32 15.62 -5.99
C LYS A 268 0.22 14.54 -7.04
N THR A 269 0.92 13.43 -6.84
CA THR A 269 0.97 12.33 -7.78
C THR A 269 -0.24 11.43 -7.58
N ASN A 270 -0.92 11.07 -8.66
CA ASN A 270 -2.01 10.09 -8.59
C ASN A 270 -1.45 8.70 -8.27
N ARG A 271 -2.11 7.95 -7.39
CA ARG A 271 -1.64 6.63 -6.93
C ARG A 271 -1.60 5.58 -8.04
N LEU A 272 -2.59 5.57 -8.94
CA LEU A 272 -2.59 4.64 -10.08
C LEU A 272 -1.51 5.01 -11.12
N GLU A 273 -1.21 6.30 -11.28
CA GLU A 273 -0.10 6.75 -12.13
C GLU A 273 1.26 6.33 -11.55
N ASP A 274 1.48 6.51 -10.23
CA ASP A 274 2.68 6.00 -9.56
C ASP A 274 2.81 4.47 -9.71
N SER A 275 1.69 3.74 -9.63
CA SER A 275 1.68 2.28 -9.85
C SER A 275 2.14 1.89 -11.26
N LEU A 276 1.73 2.65 -12.29
CA LEU A 276 2.17 2.44 -13.67
C LEU A 276 3.65 2.81 -13.88
N LEU A 277 4.11 3.91 -13.28
CA LEU A 277 5.52 4.33 -13.34
C LEU A 277 6.43 3.29 -12.65
N THR A 278 6.02 2.82 -11.49
CA THR A 278 6.74 1.79 -10.73
C THR A 278 6.75 0.46 -11.49
N TRP A 279 5.63 0.11 -12.13
CA TRP A 279 5.52 -1.07 -12.98
C TRP A 279 6.52 -1.03 -14.15
N ASP A 280 6.58 0.10 -14.87
CA ASP A 280 7.50 0.31 -15.99
C ASP A 280 8.97 0.09 -15.56
N ILE A 281 9.34 0.57 -14.37
CA ILE A 281 10.67 0.37 -13.80
C ILE A 281 10.91 -1.10 -13.46
N VAL A 282 9.95 -1.79 -12.85
CA VAL A 282 10.09 -3.18 -12.40
C VAL A 282 10.16 -4.14 -13.58
N VAL A 283 9.17 -4.11 -14.48
CA VAL A 283 9.06 -5.08 -15.59
C VAL A 283 10.22 -4.95 -16.57
N ASN A 284 10.84 -3.77 -16.66
CA ASN A 284 11.97 -3.52 -17.56
C ASN A 284 13.34 -3.58 -16.85
N ARG A 285 13.45 -4.18 -15.66
CA ARG A 285 14.76 -4.43 -15.04
C ARG A 285 15.54 -5.47 -15.82
N LYS A 286 16.78 -5.13 -16.20
CA LYS A 286 17.72 -6.03 -16.92
C LYS A 286 17.95 -7.37 -16.22
N ARG A 287 17.85 -7.41 -14.89
CA ARG A 287 18.00 -8.63 -14.07
C ARG A 287 17.08 -9.76 -14.54
N PHE A 288 15.89 -9.43 -15.06
CA PHE A 288 14.89 -10.40 -15.51
C PHE A 288 15.13 -10.91 -16.95
N GLU A 289 16.10 -10.36 -17.69
CA GLU A 289 16.54 -10.86 -18.99
C GLU A 289 17.71 -11.85 -18.89
N GLN A 290 18.57 -11.69 -17.89
CA GLN A 290 19.95 -12.17 -17.96
C GLN A 290 20.17 -13.61 -17.50
N ASP A 291 19.45 -14.10 -16.48
CA ASP A 291 19.78 -15.39 -15.84
C ASP A 291 18.71 -16.48 -16.00
N ALA A 292 17.43 -16.11 -15.98
CA ALA A 292 16.30 -17.01 -16.21
C ALA A 292 15.07 -16.18 -16.59
N VAL A 293 14.22 -16.71 -17.48
CA VAL A 293 12.96 -16.04 -17.84
C VAL A 293 12.02 -16.09 -16.63
N ILE A 294 11.79 -14.94 -16.01
CA ILE A 294 10.93 -14.80 -14.84
C ILE A 294 9.49 -14.52 -15.28
N PRO A 295 8.50 -15.36 -14.94
CA PRO A 295 7.09 -15.10 -15.20
C PRO A 295 6.55 -14.03 -14.25
N PHE A 296 5.66 -13.20 -14.78
CA PHE A 296 4.97 -12.15 -14.05
C PHE A 296 3.47 -12.46 -13.96
N VAL A 297 2.91 -12.28 -12.78
CA VAL A 297 1.47 -12.18 -12.57
C VAL A 297 1.13 -10.74 -12.20
N LEU A 298 0.38 -10.06 -13.06
CA LEU A 298 -0.12 -8.72 -12.82
C LEU A 298 -1.54 -8.80 -12.25
N ILE A 299 -1.72 -8.36 -11.01
CA ILE A 299 -3.03 -8.38 -10.33
C ILE A 299 -3.57 -6.96 -10.23
N PHE A 300 -4.72 -6.72 -10.86
CA PHE A 300 -5.55 -5.55 -10.65
C PHE A 300 -6.51 -5.83 -9.48
N ASN A 301 -6.09 -5.42 -8.29
CA ASN A 301 -6.76 -5.65 -7.02
C ASN A 301 -7.88 -4.63 -6.73
N LYS A 302 -8.69 -4.89 -5.70
CA LYS A 302 -9.79 -4.04 -5.21
C LYS A 302 -10.89 -3.83 -6.27
N THR A 303 -11.21 -4.89 -7.02
CA THR A 303 -12.25 -4.86 -8.05
C THR A 303 -13.63 -4.53 -7.51
N ASP A 304 -13.91 -4.93 -6.27
CA ASP A 304 -15.12 -4.62 -5.51
C ASP A 304 -15.27 -3.11 -5.29
N LEU A 305 -14.26 -2.47 -4.70
CA LEU A 305 -14.26 -1.03 -4.44
C LEU A 305 -14.26 -0.22 -5.74
N PHE A 306 -13.54 -0.70 -6.76
CA PHE A 306 -13.53 -0.06 -8.07
C PHE A 306 -14.92 -0.08 -8.72
N ARG A 307 -15.61 -1.24 -8.69
CA ARG A 307 -16.97 -1.36 -9.21
C ARG A 307 -17.95 -0.48 -8.45
N GLU A 308 -17.89 -0.50 -7.11
CA GLU A 308 -18.72 0.34 -6.24
C GLU A 308 -18.55 1.83 -6.57
N LYS A 309 -17.31 2.31 -6.70
CA LYS A 309 -17.01 3.72 -7.01
C LYS A 309 -17.59 4.16 -8.36
N LEU A 310 -17.48 3.32 -9.38
CA LEU A 310 -18.02 3.60 -10.72
C LEU A 310 -19.56 3.60 -10.71
N GLU A 311 -20.19 2.62 -10.06
CA GLU A 311 -21.65 2.49 -9.98
C GLU A 311 -22.30 3.63 -9.20
N LEU A 312 -21.68 4.04 -8.10
CA LEU A 312 -22.14 5.17 -7.29
C LEU A 312 -21.80 6.53 -7.92
N GLY A 313 -20.97 6.56 -8.98
CA GLY A 313 -20.51 7.80 -9.60
C GLY A 313 -19.74 8.70 -8.63
N GLN A 314 -19.00 8.11 -7.67
CA GLN A 314 -18.26 8.86 -6.64
C GLN A 314 -17.19 9.74 -7.26
N SER A 315 -16.54 9.25 -8.31
CA SER A 315 -15.55 9.99 -9.09
C SER A 315 -15.47 9.45 -10.51
N ARG A 316 -15.15 10.32 -11.47
CA ARG A 316 -14.94 9.94 -12.88
C ARG A 316 -13.57 9.31 -13.02
N PHE A 317 -13.49 8.15 -13.66
CA PHE A 317 -12.21 7.58 -14.06
C PHE A 317 -11.55 8.49 -15.10
N SER A 318 -10.40 9.03 -14.74
CA SER A 318 -9.57 9.91 -15.55
C SER A 318 -8.13 9.42 -15.45
N PHE A 319 -7.60 8.94 -16.57
CA PHE A 319 -6.25 8.41 -16.65
C PHE A 319 -5.67 8.75 -18.03
N GLU A 320 -4.37 8.98 -18.10
CA GLU A 320 -3.72 9.55 -19.28
C GLU A 320 -3.95 8.72 -20.57
N GLY A 321 -4.67 9.30 -21.52
CA GLY A 321 -4.99 8.65 -22.80
C GLY A 321 -6.23 7.76 -22.75
N TYR A 322 -7.09 7.88 -21.72
CA TYR A 322 -8.41 7.27 -21.69
C TYR A 322 -9.52 8.28 -21.97
N ASP A 323 -10.18 8.14 -23.11
CA ASP A 323 -11.37 8.90 -23.53
C ASP A 323 -12.63 8.01 -23.64
N GLY A 324 -12.52 6.75 -23.19
CA GLY A 324 -13.56 5.74 -23.29
C GLY A 324 -14.73 5.91 -22.29
N PRO A 325 -15.73 5.00 -22.37
CA PRO A 325 -16.90 5.04 -21.52
C PRO A 325 -16.56 4.74 -20.05
N GLN A 326 -17.36 5.27 -19.12
CA GLN A 326 -17.20 5.05 -17.67
C GLN A 326 -17.80 3.70 -17.25
N GLN A 327 -17.43 2.65 -17.96
CA GLN A 327 -17.92 1.29 -17.77
C GLN A 327 -16.76 0.41 -17.31
N TYR A 328 -17.02 -0.42 -16.30
CA TYR A 328 -16.05 -1.33 -15.70
C TYR A 328 -15.23 -2.09 -16.75
N GLU A 329 -15.89 -2.81 -17.68
CA GLU A 329 -15.19 -3.59 -18.71
C GLU A 329 -14.36 -2.77 -19.70
N ALA A 330 -14.81 -1.57 -20.06
CA ALA A 330 -14.05 -0.70 -20.96
C ALA A 330 -12.76 -0.19 -20.31
N ILE A 331 -12.84 0.20 -19.03
CA ILE A 331 -11.68 0.66 -18.26
C ILE A 331 -10.72 -0.51 -18.00
N ARG A 332 -11.23 -1.71 -17.68
CA ARG A 332 -10.40 -2.92 -17.50
C ARG A 332 -9.57 -3.21 -18.75
N LYS A 333 -10.22 -3.24 -19.92
CA LYS A 333 -9.53 -3.49 -21.19
C LYS A 333 -8.43 -2.45 -21.45
N TYR A 334 -8.72 -1.18 -21.19
CA TYR A 334 -7.75 -0.12 -21.30
C TYR A 334 -6.56 -0.30 -20.33
N LEU A 335 -6.81 -0.62 -19.07
CA LEU A 335 -5.76 -0.82 -18.07
C LEU A 335 -4.86 -2.01 -18.39
N ILE A 336 -5.43 -3.13 -18.86
CA ILE A 336 -4.64 -4.26 -19.36
C ILE A 336 -3.70 -3.77 -20.45
N GLN A 337 -4.24 -3.14 -21.50
CA GLN A 337 -3.44 -2.65 -22.63
C GLN A 337 -2.35 -1.67 -22.18
N LYS A 338 -2.67 -0.73 -21.29
CA LYS A 338 -1.74 0.29 -20.81
C LYS A 338 -0.58 -0.31 -20.00
N PHE A 339 -0.85 -1.26 -19.11
CA PHE A 339 0.18 -1.91 -18.30
C PHE A 339 0.99 -2.94 -19.10
N THR A 340 0.34 -3.78 -19.92
CA THR A 340 1.07 -4.78 -20.74
C THR A 340 1.95 -4.11 -21.79
N ALA A 341 1.56 -2.95 -22.32
CA ALA A 341 2.40 -2.18 -23.26
C ALA A 341 3.72 -1.67 -22.64
N LYS A 342 3.84 -1.64 -21.30
CA LYS A 342 5.10 -1.30 -20.61
C LYS A 342 6.09 -2.46 -20.57
N ASN A 343 5.66 -3.70 -20.81
CA ASN A 343 6.55 -4.87 -20.86
C ASN A 343 7.34 -4.90 -22.18
N SER A 344 8.38 -4.07 -22.28
CA SER A 344 9.20 -3.97 -23.50
C SER A 344 10.07 -5.21 -23.71
N GLN A 345 10.35 -5.95 -22.63
CA GLN A 345 11.13 -7.18 -22.64
C GLN A 345 10.35 -8.40 -23.13
N SER A 346 9.03 -8.30 -23.31
CA SER A 346 8.16 -9.43 -23.65
C SER A 346 8.26 -10.59 -22.65
N LEU A 347 8.43 -10.28 -21.36
CA LEU A 347 8.43 -11.28 -20.29
C LEU A 347 7.09 -12.03 -20.24
N PRO A 348 7.08 -13.34 -19.95
CA PRO A 348 5.84 -14.11 -19.81
C PRO A 348 4.96 -13.49 -18.73
N MET A 349 3.69 -13.21 -19.07
CA MET A 349 2.80 -12.51 -18.17
C MET A 349 1.36 -12.99 -18.24
N LYS A 350 0.75 -13.21 -17.07
CA LYS A 350 -0.70 -13.34 -16.91
C LYS A 350 -1.26 -12.18 -16.11
N THR A 351 -2.51 -11.82 -16.41
CA THR A 351 -3.21 -10.72 -15.75
C THR A 351 -4.48 -11.22 -15.07
N PHE A 352 -4.71 -10.79 -13.84
CA PHE A 352 -5.91 -11.10 -13.07
C PHE A 352 -6.59 -9.83 -12.56
N PHE A 353 -7.92 -9.89 -12.45
CA PHE A 353 -8.73 -8.87 -11.77
C PHE A 353 -9.34 -9.53 -10.55
N MET A 354 -8.97 -9.06 -9.36
CA MET A 354 -9.28 -9.75 -8.12
C MET A 354 -9.69 -8.78 -7.01
N CYS A 355 -10.46 -9.28 -6.06
CA CYS A 355 -10.59 -8.74 -4.72
C CYS A 355 -9.84 -9.65 -3.76
N ALA A 356 -8.69 -9.20 -3.23
CA ALA A 356 -7.87 -9.97 -2.30
C ALA A 356 -8.59 -10.37 -0.99
N LEU A 357 -9.76 -9.78 -0.69
CA LEU A 357 -10.56 -10.11 0.49
C LEU A 357 -11.56 -11.25 0.25
N SER A 358 -11.94 -11.55 -1.00
CA SER A 358 -13.00 -12.51 -1.31
C SER A 358 -12.62 -13.55 -2.35
N ASP A 359 -11.77 -13.20 -3.31
CA ASP A 359 -11.49 -14.06 -4.46
C ASP A 359 -10.45 -15.12 -4.10
N ASP A 360 -10.49 -16.22 -4.84
CA ASP A 360 -9.62 -17.38 -4.63
C ASP A 360 -8.20 -17.10 -5.12
N ILE A 361 -7.21 -17.24 -4.22
CA ILE A 361 -5.80 -17.00 -4.55
C ILE A 361 -5.15 -18.17 -5.30
N HIS A 362 -5.74 -19.38 -5.29
CA HIS A 362 -5.17 -20.56 -5.93
C HIS A 362 -4.99 -20.36 -7.45
N CYS A 363 -5.85 -19.56 -8.09
CA CYS A 363 -5.73 -19.26 -9.51
C CYS A 363 -4.39 -18.61 -9.90
N VAL A 364 -3.76 -17.88 -8.98
CA VAL A 364 -2.42 -17.28 -9.18
C VAL A 364 -1.34 -18.35 -9.16
N PHE A 365 -1.43 -19.32 -8.25
CA PHE A 365 -0.47 -20.42 -8.15
C PHE A 365 -0.66 -21.46 -9.25
N ASP A 366 -1.89 -21.72 -9.67
CA ASP A 366 -2.19 -22.54 -10.84
C ASP A 366 -1.57 -21.94 -12.10
N ALA A 367 -1.61 -20.61 -12.25
CA ALA A 367 -0.94 -19.94 -13.36
C ALA A 367 0.58 -20.13 -13.33
N PHE A 368 1.21 -20.01 -12.17
CA PHE A 368 2.64 -20.28 -12.04
C PHE A 368 2.98 -21.75 -12.29
N ARG A 369 2.16 -22.69 -11.80
CA ARG A 369 2.32 -24.12 -12.09
C ARG A 369 2.28 -24.39 -13.58
N GLU A 370 1.26 -23.89 -14.27
CA GLU A 370 1.15 -23.99 -15.73
C GLU A 370 2.41 -23.46 -16.43
N TYR A 371 2.92 -22.30 -15.98
CA TYR A 371 4.16 -21.76 -16.53
C TYR A 371 5.36 -22.68 -16.28
N PHE A 372 5.54 -23.20 -15.07
CA PHE A 372 6.68 -24.06 -14.73
C PHE A 372 6.58 -25.45 -15.39
N ASP A 373 5.37 -25.94 -15.68
CA ASP A 373 5.12 -27.22 -16.34
C ASP A 373 5.32 -27.15 -17.85
N CYS A 374 4.76 -26.13 -18.52
CA CYS A 374 4.75 -26.05 -19.98
C CYS A 374 5.02 -24.65 -20.58
N GLY A 375 5.23 -23.63 -19.76
CA GLY A 375 5.36 -22.24 -20.19
C GLY A 375 4.00 -21.59 -20.48
N TRP A 376 4.02 -20.29 -20.77
CA TRP A 376 2.87 -19.60 -21.35
C TRP A 376 3.20 -19.28 -22.82
N ASP A 377 2.24 -19.57 -23.70
CA ASP A 377 2.34 -19.29 -25.14
C ASP A 377 2.35 -17.79 -25.47
#